data_AF-A0A4D8PGY9-F1
#
_entry.id   AF-A0A4D8PGY9-F1
#
_cell.length_a   1.000
_cell.length_b   1.000
_cell.length_c   1.000
_cell.angle_alpha   90.00
_cell.angle_beta   90.00
_cell.angle_gamma   90.00
#
_symmetry.space_group_name_H-M   'P 1'
#
loop_
_entity.id
_entity.type
_entity.pdbx_description
1 polymer ?
#
loop_
_entity_poly.entity_id
_entity_poly.type
_entity_poly.pdbx_seq_one_letter_code
_entity_poly.pdbx_strand_id
1 'polypeptide(L)' 'MRTVKIRTRAEIAALREAAYLAAWPVHRQMEAQQDVELRADPTKRDRMLADFAAIRARFPYPED' A
#
# COMPACT_ATOMS: atom_id res chain seq x y z
N MET A 1 -7.30 11.54 31.99
CA MET A 1 -6.20 11.10 31.11
C MET A 1 -6.79 10.57 29.82
N ARG A 2 -6.54 11.24 28.68
CA ARG A 2 -6.95 10.73 27.37
C ARG A 2 -5.86 9.75 26.91
N THR A 3 -6.06 8.46 27.11
CA THR A 3 -5.17 7.42 26.59
C THR A 3 -5.22 7.49 25.08
N VAL A 4 -4.18 8.09 24.48
CA VAL A 4 -3.95 8.02 23.04
C VAL A 4 -3.65 6.55 22.76
N LYS A 5 -4.62 5.82 22.21
CA LYS A 5 -4.38 4.46 21.71
C LYS A 5 -3.43 4.59 20.54
N ILE A 6 -2.14 4.48 20.80
CA ILE A 6 -1.13 4.31 19.76
C ILE A 6 -1.42 2.93 19.17
N ARG A 7 -1.80 2.88 17.89
CA ARG A 7 -2.00 1.61 17.20
C ARG A 7 -0.68 0.86 17.18
N THR A 8 -0.74 -0.43 17.47
CA THR A 8 0.42 -1.30 17.38
C THR A 8 0.91 -1.39 15.94
N ARG A 9 2.17 -1.77 15.76
CA ARG A 9 2.76 -2.03 14.44
C ARG A 9 1.92 -3.03 13.62
N ALA A 10 1.37 -4.06 14.27
CA ALA A 10 0.53 -5.07 13.64
C ALA A 10 -0.80 -4.48 13.12
N GLU A 11 -1.44 -3.60 13.89
CA GLU A 11 -2.65 -2.90 13.45
C GLU A 11 -2.38 -1.98 12.27
N ILE A 12 -1.25 -1.25 12.28
CA ILE A 12 -0.84 -0.43 11.14
C ILE A 12 -0.56 -1.29 9.89
N ALA A 13 0.05 -2.45 10.06
CA ALA A 13 0.30 -3.38 8.95
C ALA A 13 -1.02 -3.86 8.31
N ALA A 14 -2.01 -4.26 9.12
CA ALA A 14 -3.33 -4.68 8.64
C ALA A 14 -4.07 -3.53 7.92
N LEU A 15 -3.97 -2.30 8.44
CA LEU A 15 -4.57 -1.13 7.80
C LEU A 15 -3.93 -0.79 6.45
N ARG A 16 -2.60 -0.92 6.36
CA ARG A 16 -1.87 -0.75 5.10
C ARG A 16 -2.29 -1.81 4.09
N GLU A 17 -2.35 -3.09 4.49
CA GLU A 17 -2.76 -4.18 3.62
C GLU A 17 -4.17 -3.96 3.06
N ALA A 18 -5.13 -3.63 3.93
CA ALA A 18 -6.49 -3.31 3.51
C ALA A 18 -6.53 -2.11 2.55
N ALA A 19 -5.75 -1.06 2.81
CA ALA A 19 -5.67 0.10 1.94
C ALA A 19 -4.99 -0.21 0.58
N TYR A 20 -3.96 -1.05 0.56
CA TYR A 20 -3.32 -1.51 -0.68
C TYR A 20 -4.32 -2.28 -1.55
N LEU A 21 -5.06 -3.22 -0.95
CA LEU A 21 -6.04 -4.03 -1.68
C LEU A 21 -7.24 -3.21 -2.16
N ALA A 22 -7.64 -2.17 -1.42
CA ALA A 22 -8.70 -1.26 -1.82
C ALA A 22 -8.28 -0.37 -3.01
N ALA A 23 -7.05 0.15 -3.00
CA ALA A 23 -6.54 0.98 -4.10
C ALA A 23 -6.13 0.15 -5.32
N TRP A 24 -5.48 -0.98 -5.07
CA TRP A 24 -4.94 -1.90 -6.06
C TRP A 24 -5.34 -3.33 -5.71
N PRO A 25 -6.53 -3.78 -6.15
CA PRO A 25 -6.95 -5.16 -6.01
C PRO A 25 -5.96 -6.11 -6.69
N VAL A 26 -5.89 -7.37 -6.24
CA VAL A 26 -4.93 -8.38 -6.72
C VAL A 26 -4.87 -8.46 -8.25
N HIS A 27 -6.01 -8.48 -8.93
CA HIS A 27 -6.05 -8.54 -10.40
C HIS A 27 -5.33 -7.36 -11.06
N ARG A 28 -5.46 -6.13 -10.52
CA ARG A 28 -4.76 -4.95 -11.06
C ARG A 28 -3.27 -4.97 -10.77
N GLN A 29 -2.86 -5.53 -9.63
CA GLN A 29 -1.44 -5.72 -9.33
C GLN A 29 -0.81 -6.70 -10.32
N MET A 30 -1.52 -7.80 -10.64
CA MET A 30 -1.09 -8.75 -11.65
C MET A 30 -1.05 -8.12 -13.04
N GLU A 31 -2.06 -7.34 -13.44
CA GLU A 31 -2.03 -6.62 -14.71
C GLU A 31 -0.83 -5.65 -14.81
N ALA A 32 -0.56 -4.88 -13.75
CA ALA A 32 0.57 -3.96 -13.71
C ALA A 32 1.91 -4.68 -13.81
N GLN A 33 2.02 -5.87 -13.23
CA GLN A 33 3.20 -6.73 -13.33
C GLN A 33 3.34 -7.31 -14.74
N GLN A 34 2.24 -7.78 -15.35
CA GLN A 34 2.22 -8.29 -16.72
C GLN A 34 2.54 -7.21 -17.76
N ASP A 35 2.06 -5.98 -17.60
CA ASP A 35 2.39 -4.87 -18.52
C ASP A 35 3.90 -4.57 -18.52
N VAL A 36 4.57 -4.70 -17.37
CA VAL A 36 6.03 -4.56 -17.29
C VAL A 36 6.74 -5.73 -17.99
N GLU A 37 6.33 -6.97 -17.71
CA GLU A 37 7.00 -8.16 -18.21
C GLU A 37 6.76 -8.42 -19.71
N LEU A 38 5.54 -8.18 -20.18
CA LEU A 38 5.12 -8.52 -21.55
C LEU A 38 5.20 -7.34 -22.51
N ARG A 39 5.05 -6.11 -22.01
CA ARG A 39 4.93 -4.90 -22.85
C ARG A 39 5.98 -3.85 -22.55
N ALA A 40 6.87 -4.10 -21.58
CA ALA A 40 7.84 -3.12 -21.11
C ALA A 40 7.20 -1.77 -20.72
N ASP A 41 5.92 -1.76 -20.34
CA ASP A 41 5.21 -0.55 -19.88
C ASP A 41 5.16 -0.54 -18.34
N PRO A 42 5.97 0.31 -17.68
CA PRO A 42 5.94 0.42 -16.23
C PRO A 42 4.86 1.34 -15.70
N THR A 43 4.04 1.97 -16.55
CA THR A 43 3.13 3.06 -16.17
C THR A 43 2.18 2.68 -15.04
N LYS A 44 1.54 1.50 -15.12
CA LYS A 44 0.63 1.04 -14.05
C LYS A 44 1.39 0.69 -12.77
N ARG A 45 2.55 0.05 -12.90
CA ARG A 45 3.40 -0.31 -11.75
C ARG A 45 3.91 0.92 -11.01
N ASP A 46 4.32 1.96 -11.73
CA ASP A 46 4.79 3.21 -11.14
C ASP A 46 3.68 3.91 -10.34
N ARG A 47 2.47 4.00 -10.93
CA ARG A 47 1.27 4.51 -10.23
C ARG A 47 0.96 3.71 -8.97
N MET A 48 1.02 2.38 -9.04
CA MET A 48 0.82 1.51 -7.89
C MET A 48 1.80 1.80 -6.76
N LEU A 49 3.09 1.93 -7.09
CA LEU A 49 4.13 2.24 -6.11
C LEU A 49 3.96 3.64 -5.50
N ALA A 50 3.53 4.62 -6.28
CA ALA A 50 3.21 5.96 -5.80
C ALA A 50 2.03 5.95 -4.82
N ASP A 51 0.94 5.24 -5.15
CA ASP A 51 -0.20 5.06 -4.24
C ASP A 51 0.22 4.35 -2.94
N PHE A 52 1.05 3.31 -3.03
CA PHE A 52 1.56 2.59 -1.86
C PHE A 52 2.45 3.49 -0.99
N ALA A 53 3.23 4.40 -1.57
CA ALA A 53 3.98 5.39 -0.82
C ALA A 53 3.05 6.34 -0.04
N ALA A 54 1.98 6.83 -0.68
CA ALA A 54 0.97 7.67 -0.02
C ALA A 54 0.25 6.93 1.12
N ILE A 55 -0.11 5.65 0.93
CA ILE A 55 -0.72 4.82 1.97
C ILE A 55 0.23 4.63 3.16
N ARG A 56 1.52 4.39 2.91
CA ARG A 56 2.52 4.28 3.98
C ARG A 56 2.67 5.57 4.78
N ALA A 57 2.63 6.73 4.11
CA ALA A 57 2.66 8.03 4.76
C ALA A 57 1.40 8.31 5.60
N ARG A 58 0.22 7.83 5.15
CA ARG A 58 -1.05 7.96 5.88
C ARG A 58 -1.12 7.06 7.12
N PHE A 59 -0.47 5.89 7.06
CA PHE A 59 -0.42 4.93 8.16
C PHE A 59 1.04 4.71 8.58
N PRO A 60 1.72 5.69 9.21
CA PRO A 60 3.10 5.49 9.66
C PRO A 60 3.14 4.39 10.73
N TYR A 61 4.22 3.60 10.75
CA TYR A 61 4.46 2.71 11.88
C TYR A 61 4.74 3.56 13.13
N PRO A 62 4.25 3.15 14.31
CA PRO A 62 4.65 3.79 15.55
C PRO A 62 6.18 3.68 15.68
N GLU A 63 6.80 4.76 16.14
CA GLU A 63 8.19 4.75 16.59
C GLU A 63 8.23 3.83 17.82
N ASP A 64 9.12 2.83 17.81
CA ASP A 64 9.25 1.82 18.87
C ASP A 64 9.69 2.44 20.20
#